data_AF-A0A7S0ZPP4-F1
#
_entry.id   AF-A0A7S0ZPP4-F1
#
_cell.length_a   1.000
_cell.length_b   1.000
_cell.length_c   1.000
_cell.angle_alpha   90.00
_cell.angle_beta   90.00
_cell.angle_gamma   90.00
#
_symmetry.space_group_name_H-M   'P 1'
#
loop_
_entity.id
_entity.type
_entity.pdbx_description
1 polymer ?
#
loop_
_entity_poly.entity_id
_entity_poly.type
_entity_poly.pdbx_seq_one_letter_code
_entity_poly.pdbx_strand_id
1 'polypeptide(L)'
;VEEDREDSCGAEGVVRYPRGMAGLDAPAPVKGRSQEGCAQQLDLDGSVAEARRLFIKWVLSTATVEQEELLLRNGRLTTTLPVRIEDSLRHQLLSTLRAYEVQIKHRRRGTVVHLTAAGRTKFQQLHSSEWQLAKRSVSTQLASECEAPRVKRLRSEDSDGEPCWDRSPPFEVMAPSEGPAASLSASAQNGACAARADLPNNEPKSEAASVSIECRLARIQRKIDSCTSPVQAESLLAELSNEQVTSEVLLSTRVGVTVKRMRKTYASHPAIVTQAEGLVSRWTQ
;
A
#
# COMPACT_ATOMS: atom_id res chain seq x y z
N VAL A 1 -29.62 -39.98 9.08
CA VAL A 1 -28.63 -40.32 10.13
C VAL A 1 -27.94 -39.01 10.47
N GLU A 2 -28.66 -38.02 11.01
CA GLU A 2 -29.12 -37.96 12.41
C GLU A 2 -28.02 -38.38 13.36
N GLU A 3 -27.38 -37.41 14.01
CA GLU A 3 -27.14 -37.46 15.46
C GLU A 3 -26.84 -36.05 15.97
N ASP A 4 -27.88 -35.49 16.60
CA ASP A 4 -27.82 -34.42 17.58
C ASP A 4 -26.93 -34.82 18.75
N ARG A 5 -26.15 -33.85 19.27
CA ARG A 5 -25.61 -33.95 20.62
C ARG A 5 -25.52 -32.57 21.25
N GLU A 6 -26.63 -32.18 21.85
CA GLU A 6 -26.72 -31.16 22.89
C GLU A 6 -26.35 -31.80 24.24
N ASP A 7 -25.30 -31.31 24.89
CA ASP A 7 -25.00 -31.50 26.31
C ASP A 7 -24.47 -30.12 26.79
N SER A 8 -25.24 -29.25 27.44
CA SER A 8 -25.93 -29.34 28.74
C SER A 8 -24.99 -29.34 29.94
N CYS A 9 -25.30 -28.40 30.87
CA CYS A 9 -24.82 -28.26 32.25
C CYS A 9 -23.36 -27.74 32.44
N GLY A 10 -23.05 -26.79 33.31
CA GLY A 10 -23.81 -26.15 34.38
C GLY A 10 -22.85 -25.40 35.33
N ALA A 11 -23.44 -24.85 36.39
CA ALA A 11 -22.82 -24.33 37.62
C ALA A 11 -22.35 -22.85 37.64
N GLU A 12 -23.31 -21.97 37.91
CA GLU A 12 -23.09 -20.68 38.56
C GLU A 12 -22.61 -20.90 40.01
N GLY A 13 -21.32 -20.67 40.25
CA GLY A 13 -20.74 -20.63 41.58
C GLY A 13 -20.88 -19.25 42.21
N VAL A 14 -21.97 -19.04 42.96
CA VAL A 14 -22.16 -17.85 43.82
C VAL A 14 -21.23 -17.96 45.03
N VAL A 15 -20.04 -17.35 44.95
CA VAL A 15 -19.13 -17.21 46.09
C VAL A 15 -19.57 -16.01 46.92
N ARG A 16 -20.33 -16.27 47.99
CA ARG A 16 -20.56 -15.31 49.07
C ARG A 16 -19.28 -15.15 49.90
N TYR A 17 -18.68 -13.97 49.87
CA TYR A 17 -17.62 -13.62 50.81
C TYR A 17 -18.22 -13.19 52.16
N PRO A 18 -17.71 -13.71 53.29
CA PRO A 18 -18.16 -13.30 54.61
C PRO A 18 -17.72 -11.88 54.94
N ARG A 19 -18.68 -11.13 55.45
CA ARG A 19 -18.55 -9.79 56.03
C ARG A 19 -17.88 -9.90 57.41
N GLY A 20 -16.55 -9.79 57.48
CA GLY A 20 -15.81 -9.51 58.71
C GLY A 20 -15.51 -8.01 58.76
N MET A 21 -16.19 -7.22 59.59
CA MET A 21 -15.89 -6.92 61.00
C MET A 21 -14.56 -6.19 61.21
N ALA A 22 -14.69 -5.07 61.89
CA ALA A 22 -13.73 -4.02 62.11
C ALA A 22 -12.59 -4.39 63.08
N GLY A 23 -11.44 -3.77 62.85
CA GLY A 23 -10.33 -3.56 63.79
C GLY A 23 -9.40 -2.55 63.11
N LEU A 24 -9.53 -1.25 63.37
CA LEU A 24 -8.81 -0.55 64.45
C LEU A 24 -7.35 -0.97 64.54
N ASP A 25 -6.53 -0.43 63.64
CA ASP A 25 -5.23 0.14 64.00
C ASP A 25 -4.80 1.11 62.89
N ALA A 26 -4.69 2.38 63.27
CA ALA A 26 -4.27 3.46 62.38
C ALA A 26 -2.73 3.49 62.31
N PRO A 27 -2.10 3.25 61.14
CA PRO A 27 -0.67 3.46 61.00
C PRO A 27 -0.35 4.96 60.99
N ALA A 28 0.69 5.32 61.75
CA ALA A 28 1.21 6.67 61.89
C ALA A 28 1.52 7.36 60.53
N PRO A 29 1.42 8.69 60.44
CA PRO A 29 1.67 9.42 59.20
C PRO A 29 3.17 9.38 58.85
N VAL A 30 3.54 8.49 57.93
CA VAL A 30 4.88 8.47 57.33
C VAL A 30 5.00 9.66 56.37
N LYS A 31 5.57 10.74 56.91
CA LYS A 31 5.91 11.96 56.18
C LYS A 31 7.19 11.72 55.38
N GLY A 32 7.10 11.73 54.06
CA GLY A 32 8.27 11.94 53.19
C GLY A 32 8.64 10.74 52.30
N ARG A 33 7.90 10.53 51.22
CA ARG A 33 8.39 9.95 49.95
C ARG A 33 7.26 9.97 48.94
N SER A 34 7.05 11.08 48.23
CA SER A 34 6.20 11.11 47.05
C SER A 34 6.38 12.42 46.30
N GLN A 35 7.22 12.39 45.26
CA GLN A 35 6.99 13.23 44.07
C GLN A 35 7.82 12.85 42.82
N GLU A 36 8.53 11.71 42.80
CA GLU A 36 9.24 11.26 41.58
C GLU A 36 8.39 10.34 40.67
N GLY A 37 7.15 10.01 41.07
CA GLY A 37 6.29 9.07 40.35
C GLY A 37 5.43 9.66 39.22
N CYS A 38 5.32 10.99 39.09
CA CYS A 38 4.43 11.60 38.08
C CYS A 38 5.06 11.75 36.68
N ALA A 39 6.39 11.67 36.56
CA ALA A 39 7.05 11.90 35.27
C ALA A 39 6.92 10.70 34.30
N GLN A 40 6.74 9.48 34.80
CA GLN A 40 6.64 8.28 33.95
C GLN A 40 5.22 8.03 33.42
N GLN A 41 4.19 8.54 34.10
CA GLN A 41 2.79 8.34 33.69
C GLN A 41 2.44 9.07 32.39
N LEU A 42 3.11 10.19 32.09
CA LEU A 42 2.86 11.01 30.89
C LEU A 42 3.38 10.36 29.60
N ASP A 43 4.38 9.48 29.67
CA ASP A 43 4.97 8.83 28.48
C ASP A 43 4.14 7.62 28.02
N LEU A 44 3.42 6.99 28.96
CA LEU A 44 2.57 5.82 28.71
C LEU A 44 1.39 6.14 27.77
N ASP A 45 0.75 7.30 27.96
CA ASP A 45 -0.31 7.76 27.04
C ASP A 45 0.23 8.05 25.62
N GLY A 46 1.50 8.46 25.53
CA GLY A 46 2.20 8.68 24.26
C GLY A 46 2.29 7.41 23.41
N SER A 47 2.54 6.26 24.04
CA SER A 47 2.62 4.97 23.34
C SER A 47 1.28 4.54 22.72
N VAL A 48 0.17 4.74 23.43
CA VAL A 48 -1.18 4.42 22.91
C VAL A 48 -1.56 5.36 21.77
N ALA A 49 -1.28 6.66 21.92
CA ALA A 49 -1.51 7.66 20.89
C ALA A 49 -0.68 7.36 19.63
N GLU A 50 0.59 7.00 19.78
CA GLU A 50 1.47 6.64 18.68
C GLU A 50 1.00 5.36 17.96
N ALA A 51 0.62 4.33 18.70
CA ALA A 51 0.05 3.11 18.12
C ALA A 51 -1.24 3.40 17.32
N ARG A 52 -2.12 4.26 17.84
CA ARG A 52 -3.33 4.72 17.14
C ARG A 52 -2.96 5.48 15.86
N ARG A 53 -2.00 6.39 15.93
CA ARG A 53 -1.54 7.18 14.78
C ARG A 53 -0.98 6.28 13.67
N LEU A 54 -0.14 5.31 14.04
CA LEU A 54 0.42 4.33 13.10
C LEU A 54 -0.65 3.42 12.50
N PHE A 55 -1.64 3.02 13.30
CA PHE A 55 -2.81 2.28 12.81
C PHE A 55 -3.54 3.09 11.73
N ILE A 56 -3.95 4.34 12.03
CA ILE A 56 -4.65 5.21 11.08
C ILE A 56 -3.83 5.37 9.79
N LYS A 57 -2.54 5.69 9.92
CA LYS A 57 -1.62 5.82 8.78
C LYS A 57 -1.58 4.55 7.92
N TRP A 58 -1.49 3.38 8.54
CA TRP A 58 -1.49 2.10 7.82
C TRP A 58 -2.83 1.84 7.10
N VAL A 59 -3.96 2.09 7.77
CA VAL A 59 -5.29 1.90 7.17
C VAL A 59 -5.47 2.81 5.96
N LEU A 60 -5.03 4.07 6.04
CA LEU A 60 -5.06 5.00 4.90
C LEU A 60 -4.10 4.59 3.78
N SER A 61 -2.92 4.04 4.11
CA SER A 61 -1.96 3.56 3.09
C SER A 61 -2.48 2.37 2.26
N THR A 62 -3.48 1.65 2.78
CA THR A 62 -4.10 0.53 2.08
C THR A 62 -5.36 0.95 1.30
N ALA A 63 -5.66 2.24 1.16
CA ALA A 63 -6.84 2.76 0.44
C ALA A 63 -6.71 2.62 -1.09
N THR A 64 -6.26 1.46 -1.56
CA THR A 64 -6.09 1.12 -2.98
C THR A 64 -7.03 -0.03 -3.36
N VAL A 65 -7.38 -0.13 -4.65
CA VAL A 65 -8.27 -1.19 -5.16
C VAL A 65 -7.65 -2.57 -4.94
N GLU A 66 -6.35 -2.72 -5.18
CA GLU A 66 -5.61 -3.98 -4.97
C GLU A 66 -5.69 -4.47 -3.53
N GLN A 67 -5.58 -3.56 -2.55
CA GLN A 67 -5.67 -3.91 -1.13
C GLN A 67 -7.11 -4.19 -0.69
N GLU A 68 -8.11 -3.55 -1.31
CA GLU A 68 -9.52 -3.90 -1.14
C GLU A 68 -9.78 -5.32 -1.68
N GLU A 69 -9.24 -5.69 -2.84
CA GLU A 69 -9.33 -7.07 -3.36
C GLU A 69 -8.65 -8.09 -2.45
N LEU A 70 -7.46 -7.78 -1.93
CA LEU A 70 -6.78 -8.64 -0.96
C LEU A 70 -7.61 -8.82 0.32
N LEU A 71 -8.26 -7.76 0.80
CA LEU A 71 -9.16 -7.83 1.94
C LEU A 71 -10.37 -8.72 1.64
N LEU A 72 -10.95 -8.62 0.45
CA LEU A 72 -12.08 -9.47 0.02
C LEU A 72 -11.68 -10.94 -0.09
N ARG A 73 -10.48 -11.23 -0.64
CA ARG A 73 -9.99 -12.62 -0.81
C ARG A 73 -9.59 -13.28 0.51
N ASN A 74 -8.88 -12.55 1.37
CA ASN A 74 -8.34 -13.11 2.62
C ASN A 74 -9.26 -12.90 3.84
N GLY A 75 -10.31 -12.09 3.69
CA GLY A 75 -11.22 -11.67 4.76
C GLY A 75 -10.62 -10.70 5.79
N ARG A 76 -9.30 -10.47 5.76
CA ARG A 76 -8.60 -9.58 6.69
C ARG A 76 -7.30 -9.02 6.12
N LEU A 77 -6.96 -7.80 6.55
CA LEU A 77 -5.63 -7.20 6.40
C LEU A 77 -4.90 -7.29 7.74
N THR A 78 -3.60 -7.58 7.70
CA THR A 78 -2.79 -7.72 8.92
C THR A 78 -1.55 -6.84 8.83
N THR A 79 -1.23 -6.15 9.92
CA THR A 79 0.02 -5.40 10.08
C THR A 79 0.61 -5.60 11.46
N THR A 80 1.91 -5.34 11.60
CA THR A 80 2.58 -5.28 12.90
C THR A 80 3.00 -3.84 13.17
N LEU A 81 2.40 -3.23 14.19
CA LEU A 81 2.79 -1.91 14.66
C LEU A 81 4.07 -2.03 15.50
N PRO A 82 5.14 -1.29 15.20
CA PRO A 82 6.42 -1.34 15.92
C PRO A 82 6.36 -0.61 17.28
N VAL A 83 5.22 -0.68 17.97
CA VAL A 83 5.05 -0.09 19.30
C VAL A 83 4.92 -1.21 20.32
N ARG A 84 5.80 -1.18 21.32
CA ARG A 84 5.72 -2.04 22.50
C ARG A 84 4.75 -1.40 23.47
N ILE A 85 3.65 -2.09 23.73
CA ILE A 85 2.63 -1.64 24.66
C ILE A 85 2.72 -2.53 25.87
N GLU A 86 2.93 -1.91 27.02
CA GLU A 86 2.93 -2.59 28.31
C GLU A 86 1.55 -3.20 28.60
N ASP A 87 1.52 -4.27 29.39
CA ASP A 87 0.27 -4.98 29.68
C ASP A 87 -0.76 -4.08 30.40
N SER A 88 -0.31 -3.08 31.16
CA SER A 88 -1.14 -2.04 31.79
C SER A 88 -1.93 -1.21 30.76
N LEU A 89 -1.32 -0.89 29.62
CA LEU A 89 -1.89 -0.05 28.56
C LEU A 89 -2.65 -0.84 27.48
N ARG A 90 -2.53 -2.18 27.49
CA ARG A 90 -3.22 -3.05 26.53
C ARG A 90 -4.73 -2.78 26.51
N HIS A 91 -5.35 -2.63 27.68
CA HIS A 91 -6.79 -2.36 27.78
C HIS A 91 -7.17 -1.01 27.18
N GLN A 92 -6.33 0.02 27.36
CA GLN A 92 -6.56 1.34 26.79
C GLN A 92 -6.47 1.30 25.27
N LEU A 93 -5.42 0.68 24.70
CA LEU A 93 -5.33 0.51 23.24
C LEU A 93 -6.52 -0.28 22.69
N LEU A 94 -6.88 -1.40 23.32
CA LEU A 94 -8.03 -2.21 22.93
C LEU A 94 -9.31 -1.38 22.93
N SER A 95 -9.53 -0.56 23.96
CA SER A 95 -10.68 0.33 24.06
C SER A 95 -10.69 1.36 22.92
N THR A 96 -9.56 2.02 22.68
CA THR A 96 -9.42 3.03 21.62
C THR A 96 -9.65 2.45 20.23
N LEU A 97 -9.18 1.23 19.98
CA LEU A 97 -9.29 0.59 18.67
C LEU A 97 -10.57 -0.24 18.50
N ARG A 98 -11.32 -0.51 19.58
CA ARG A 98 -12.60 -1.24 19.55
C ARG A 98 -13.63 -0.58 18.65
N ALA A 99 -13.59 0.75 18.51
CA ALA A 99 -14.47 1.50 17.61
C ALA A 99 -14.38 1.04 16.14
N TYR A 100 -13.24 0.46 15.75
CA TYR A 100 -12.97 -0.03 14.40
C TYR A 100 -13.14 -1.54 14.24
N GLU A 101 -13.64 -2.27 15.26
CA GLU A 101 -13.80 -3.73 15.22
C GLU A 101 -12.53 -4.51 14.84
N VAL A 102 -11.35 -4.01 15.22
CA VAL A 102 -10.08 -4.68 14.94
C VAL A 102 -9.74 -5.72 16.00
N GLN A 103 -9.07 -6.80 15.57
CA GLN A 103 -8.49 -7.77 16.50
C GLN A 103 -7.02 -7.45 16.73
N ILE A 104 -6.60 -7.41 18.00
CA ILE A 104 -5.26 -7.04 18.39
C ILE A 104 -4.58 -8.22 19.09
N LYS A 105 -3.35 -8.53 18.66
CA LYS A 105 -2.51 -9.57 19.26
C LYS A 105 -1.13 -9.00 19.53
N HIS A 106 -0.72 -8.97 20.79
CA HIS A 106 0.59 -8.47 21.17
C HIS A 106 1.64 -9.58 21.03
N ARG A 107 2.82 -9.21 20.50
CA ARG A 107 3.97 -10.09 20.31
C ARG A 107 5.22 -9.38 20.84
N ARG A 108 6.30 -10.14 21.06
CA ARG A 108 7.60 -9.58 21.48
C ARG A 108 8.14 -8.50 20.53
N ARG A 109 7.79 -8.57 19.24
CA ARG A 109 8.24 -7.63 18.20
C ARG A 109 7.32 -6.41 18.02
N GLY A 110 6.17 -6.35 18.68
CA GLY A 110 5.20 -5.27 18.51
C GLY A 110 3.75 -5.74 18.60
N THR A 111 2.84 -4.87 18.18
CA THR A 111 1.39 -5.12 18.28
C THR A 111 0.84 -5.47 16.91
N VAL A 112 0.38 -6.72 16.73
CA VAL A 112 -0.24 -7.20 15.49
C VAL A 112 -1.70 -6.78 15.48
N VAL A 113 -2.12 -6.10 14.42
CA VAL A 113 -3.51 -5.65 14.23
C VAL A 113 -4.08 -6.34 13.00
N HIS A 114 -5.27 -6.91 13.17
CA HIS A 114 -6.07 -7.48 12.09
C HIS A 114 -7.29 -6.60 11.84
N LEU A 115 -7.42 -6.11 10.62
CA LEU A 115 -8.56 -5.33 10.15
C LEU A 115 -9.45 -6.20 9.27
N THR A 116 -10.71 -6.35 9.65
CA THR A 116 -11.73 -7.09 8.89
C THR A 116 -12.44 -6.17 7.89
N ALA A 117 -13.26 -6.73 7.00
CA ALA A 117 -14.11 -5.96 6.10
C ALA A 117 -15.08 -5.03 6.85
N ALA A 118 -15.71 -5.52 7.92
CA ALA A 118 -16.60 -4.71 8.75
C ALA A 118 -15.85 -3.54 9.42
N GLY A 119 -14.68 -3.82 9.99
CA GLY A 119 -13.83 -2.79 10.59
C GLY A 119 -13.36 -1.75 9.57
N ARG A 120 -13.12 -2.17 8.32
CA ARG A 120 -12.80 -1.26 7.20
C ARG A 120 -13.96 -0.31 6.91
N THR A 121 -15.18 -0.83 6.79
CA THR A 121 -16.38 -0.03 6.55
C THR A 121 -16.61 0.98 7.69
N LYS A 122 -16.46 0.56 8.95
CA LYS A 122 -16.54 1.47 10.10
C LYS A 122 -15.47 2.55 10.06
N PHE A 123 -14.24 2.20 9.68
CA PHE A 123 -13.18 3.18 9.52
C PHE A 123 -13.52 4.21 8.44
N GLN A 124 -14.04 3.78 7.29
CA GLN A 124 -14.48 4.68 6.21
C GLN A 124 -15.59 5.64 6.66
N GLN A 125 -16.50 5.17 7.51
CA GLN A 125 -17.55 6.02 8.08
C GLN A 125 -16.99 7.06 9.04
N LEU A 126 -16.08 6.66 9.93
CA LEU A 126 -15.50 7.54 10.95
C LEU A 126 -14.49 8.55 10.37
N HIS A 127 -13.73 8.16 9.34
CA HIS A 127 -12.64 8.94 8.74
C HIS A 127 -12.90 9.23 7.26
N SER A 128 -14.15 9.58 6.91
CA SER A 128 -14.58 9.72 5.52
C SER A 128 -13.76 10.75 4.72
N SER A 129 -13.43 11.90 5.32
CA SER A 129 -12.63 12.94 4.69
C SER A 129 -11.19 12.48 4.40
N GLU A 130 -10.50 11.94 5.40
CA GLU A 130 -9.13 11.42 5.29
C GLU A 130 -9.06 10.27 4.27
N TRP A 131 -10.08 9.42 4.27
CA TRP A 131 -10.19 8.30 3.34
C TRP A 131 -10.31 8.75 1.89
N GLN A 132 -11.15 9.75 1.62
CA GLN A 132 -11.29 10.32 0.27
C GLN A 132 -10.00 11.02 -0.19
N LEU A 133 -9.31 11.72 0.70
CA LEU A 133 -8.01 12.32 0.40
C LEU A 133 -6.98 11.25 0.04
N ALA A 134 -6.88 10.17 0.81
CA ALA A 134 -5.98 9.07 0.53
C ALA A 134 -6.25 8.42 -0.84
N LYS A 135 -7.52 8.18 -1.19
CA LYS A 135 -7.91 7.64 -2.51
C LYS A 135 -7.45 8.55 -3.67
N ARG A 136 -7.58 9.87 -3.50
CA ARG A 136 -7.13 10.84 -4.51
C ARG A 136 -5.61 10.83 -4.67
N SER A 137 -4.87 10.84 -3.57
CA SER A 137 -3.40 10.83 -3.61
C SER A 137 -2.83 9.61 -4.33
N VAL A 138 -3.41 8.43 -4.13
CA VAL A 138 -2.98 7.20 -4.84
C VAL A 138 -3.29 7.29 -6.34
N SER A 139 -4.46 7.82 -6.71
CA SER A 139 -4.83 8.01 -8.12
C SER A 139 -3.87 8.95 -8.85
N THR A 140 -3.46 10.05 -8.20
CA THR A 140 -2.49 11.00 -8.78
C THR A 140 -1.11 10.36 -8.99
N GLN A 141 -0.65 9.52 -8.06
CA GLN A 141 0.63 8.82 -8.22
C GLN A 141 0.60 7.83 -9.39
N LEU A 142 -0.49 7.08 -9.55
CA LEU A 142 -0.65 6.16 -10.68
C LEU A 142 -0.76 6.90 -12.02
N ALA A 143 -1.46 8.04 -12.05
CA ALA A 143 -1.56 8.87 -13.26
C ALA A 143 -0.20 9.45 -13.67
N SER A 144 0.60 9.90 -12.69
CA SER A 144 1.94 10.45 -12.94
C SER A 144 2.95 9.40 -13.42
N GLU A 145 2.81 8.12 -13.04
CA GLU A 145 3.71 7.06 -13.51
C GLU A 145 3.36 6.53 -14.91
N CYS A 146 2.11 6.70 -15.35
CA CYS A 146 1.66 6.31 -16.68
C CYS A 146 1.92 7.36 -17.76
N GLU A 147 2.34 8.57 -17.38
CA GLU A 147 2.83 9.56 -18.33
C GLU A 147 4.21 9.12 -18.80
N ALA A 148 4.21 8.17 -19.75
CA ALA A 148 5.40 7.66 -20.42
C ALA A 148 6.29 8.85 -20.77
N PRO A 149 7.60 8.82 -20.44
CA PRO A 149 8.49 9.93 -20.72
C PRO A 149 8.34 10.20 -22.21
N ARG A 150 7.69 11.34 -22.53
CA ARG A 150 7.60 11.83 -23.89
C ARG A 150 9.04 12.12 -24.26
N VAL A 151 9.70 11.10 -24.82
CA VAL A 151 10.98 11.21 -25.46
C VAL A 151 10.79 12.38 -26.39
N LYS A 152 11.37 13.53 -26.02
CA LYS A 152 11.52 14.64 -26.94
C LYS A 152 12.30 14.00 -28.08
N ARG A 153 11.59 13.60 -29.14
CA ARG A 153 12.19 13.36 -30.45
C ARG A 153 12.88 14.67 -30.72
N LEU A 154 14.18 14.71 -30.41
CA LEU A 154 15.11 15.64 -31.00
C LEU A 154 14.90 15.42 -32.49
N ARG A 155 14.12 16.33 -33.05
CA ARG A 155 13.90 16.45 -34.47
C ARG A 155 15.25 16.94 -34.96
N SER A 156 16.12 15.99 -35.31
CA SER A 156 17.37 16.29 -35.99
C SER A 156 16.96 16.95 -37.30
N GLU A 157 17.15 18.27 -37.35
CA GLU A 157 17.11 19.05 -38.57
C GLU A 157 18.41 18.76 -39.34
N ASP A 158 18.47 17.58 -39.98
CA ASP A 158 19.41 17.32 -41.06
C ASP A 158 18.53 16.94 -42.26
N SER A 159 18.28 17.89 -43.15
CA SER A 159 19.13 18.24 -44.30
C SER A 159 18.65 17.48 -45.53
N ASP A 160 18.55 18.24 -46.62
CA ASP A 160 17.73 18.00 -47.79
C ASP A 160 18.08 16.73 -48.57
N GLY A 161 17.04 16.02 -49.01
CA GLY A 161 17.18 14.87 -49.89
C GLY A 161 15.83 14.26 -50.28
N GLU A 162 15.12 14.91 -51.21
CA GLU A 162 14.04 14.27 -51.97
C GLU A 162 14.55 12.96 -52.61
N PRO A 163 13.67 11.94 -52.70
CA PRO A 163 13.17 11.68 -54.04
C PRO A 163 11.66 11.43 -54.08
N CYS A 164 11.03 12.13 -55.03
CA CYS A 164 9.78 11.80 -55.70
C CYS A 164 9.63 10.31 -55.97
N TRP A 165 8.56 9.67 -55.49
CA TRP A 165 7.81 8.69 -56.29
C TRP A 165 6.32 8.77 -55.94
N ASP A 166 5.67 9.59 -56.77
CA ASP A 166 4.33 9.43 -57.33
C ASP A 166 3.79 7.99 -57.35
N ARG A 167 2.63 7.76 -56.73
CA ARG A 167 1.49 6.98 -57.29
C ARG A 167 0.33 6.84 -56.30
N SER A 168 -0.72 7.62 -56.54
CA SER A 168 -2.11 7.21 -56.27
C SER A 168 -2.55 6.16 -57.30
N PRO A 169 -3.60 5.36 -57.05
CA PRO A 169 -4.95 5.80 -57.43
C PRO A 169 -6.05 5.39 -56.41
N PRO A 170 -7.32 5.80 -56.64
CA PRO A 170 -8.34 6.00 -55.62
C PRO A 170 -9.25 4.79 -55.46
N PHE A 171 -9.94 4.70 -54.32
CA PHE A 171 -11.16 3.89 -54.21
C PHE A 171 -12.26 4.71 -53.52
N GLU A 172 -13.18 5.22 -54.35
CA GLU A 172 -14.58 5.45 -54.00
C GLU A 172 -15.26 4.10 -53.74
N VAL A 173 -15.95 3.93 -52.60
CA VAL A 173 -17.21 3.17 -52.54
C VAL A 173 -18.11 3.73 -51.43
N MET A 174 -19.17 4.43 -51.87
CA MET A 174 -20.58 4.41 -51.46
C MET A 174 -21.01 4.21 -49.99
N ALA A 175 -21.76 5.21 -49.52
CA ALA A 175 -22.77 5.11 -48.47
C ALA A 175 -24.01 4.31 -48.91
N PRO A 176 -24.83 3.82 -47.95
CA PRO A 176 -26.21 4.34 -47.80
C PRO A 176 -26.60 4.49 -46.31
N SER A 177 -27.27 5.57 -45.90
CA SER A 177 -28.72 5.87 -45.91
C SER A 177 -29.45 5.53 -44.60
N GLU A 178 -29.83 6.61 -43.90
CA GLU A 178 -31.10 6.89 -43.21
C GLU A 178 -31.78 5.88 -42.24
N GLY A 179 -32.08 6.37 -41.02
CA GLY A 179 -33.12 5.84 -40.13
C GLY A 179 -33.19 6.59 -38.77
N PRO A 180 -34.38 7.02 -38.26
CA PRO A 180 -34.49 8.24 -37.44
C PRO A 180 -34.80 8.05 -35.94
N ALA A 181 -34.70 9.19 -35.23
CA ALA A 181 -35.49 9.64 -34.08
C ALA A 181 -35.43 8.88 -32.74
N ALA A 182 -34.84 9.53 -31.74
CA ALA A 182 -35.52 9.78 -30.47
C ALA A 182 -34.87 10.96 -29.73
N SER A 183 -35.64 12.04 -29.65
CA SER A 183 -35.48 13.15 -28.72
C SER A 183 -35.28 12.65 -27.28
N LEU A 184 -34.48 13.37 -26.49
CA LEU A 184 -34.94 13.95 -25.23
C LEU A 184 -33.93 14.99 -24.72
N SER A 185 -34.50 16.15 -24.42
CA SER A 185 -33.94 17.35 -23.83
C SER A 185 -33.48 17.18 -22.38
N ALA A 186 -32.39 17.85 -21.99
CA ALA A 186 -32.30 18.49 -20.68
C ALA A 186 -31.25 19.61 -20.69
N SER A 187 -31.74 20.84 -20.62
CA SER A 187 -31.00 22.06 -20.37
C SER A 187 -30.28 22.03 -19.02
N ALA A 188 -29.02 22.48 -18.98
CA ALA A 188 -28.46 23.12 -17.81
C ALA A 188 -27.42 24.17 -18.26
N GLN A 189 -27.90 25.40 -18.37
CA GLN A 189 -27.08 26.60 -18.40
C GLN A 189 -26.35 26.70 -17.06
N ASN A 190 -25.04 26.92 -17.07
CA ASN A 190 -24.34 27.57 -15.96
C ASN A 190 -23.07 28.27 -16.47
N GLY A 191 -23.20 29.59 -16.63
CA GLY A 191 -22.28 30.59 -16.10
C GLY A 191 -20.80 30.47 -16.47
N ALA A 192 -20.43 31.11 -17.57
CA ALA A 192 -19.08 31.61 -17.76
C ALA A 192 -18.81 32.78 -16.80
N CYS A 193 -17.77 32.66 -15.98
CA CYS A 193 -17.14 33.82 -15.34
C CYS A 193 -15.62 33.70 -15.55
N ALA A 194 -15.13 34.56 -16.43
CA ALA A 194 -13.72 34.71 -16.72
C ALA A 194 -12.99 35.34 -15.53
N ALA A 195 -11.91 34.70 -15.08
CA ALA A 195 -10.89 35.34 -14.26
C ALA A 195 -9.53 34.92 -14.84
N ARG A 196 -8.91 35.84 -15.58
CA ARG A 196 -7.49 35.82 -15.91
C ARG A 196 -6.71 36.00 -14.62
N ALA A 197 -6.01 34.96 -14.19
CA ALA A 197 -4.94 35.07 -13.20
C ALA A 197 -3.62 34.79 -13.93
N ASP A 198 -2.75 35.79 -13.95
CA ASP A 198 -1.36 35.69 -14.38
C ASP A 198 -0.64 34.58 -13.61
N LEU A 199 -0.19 33.56 -14.34
CA LEU A 199 0.65 32.48 -13.82
C LEU A 199 2.12 32.94 -13.86
N PRO A 200 2.83 32.98 -12.72
CA PRO A 200 4.27 33.16 -12.75
C PRO A 200 4.93 31.91 -13.35
N ASN A 201 5.70 32.16 -14.41
CA ASN A 201 6.55 31.21 -15.11
C ASN A 201 7.63 30.66 -14.17
N ASN A 202 7.28 29.65 -13.37
CA ASN A 202 8.24 28.83 -12.65
C ASN A 202 8.68 27.71 -13.60
N GLU A 203 9.92 27.81 -14.08
CA GLU A 203 10.59 26.69 -14.72
C GLU A 203 10.45 25.44 -13.84
N PRO A 204 9.98 24.31 -14.36
CA PRO A 204 9.93 23.07 -13.60
C PRO A 204 11.38 22.65 -13.38
N LYS A 205 11.92 23.05 -12.23
CA LYS A 205 13.15 22.52 -11.67
C LYS A 205 12.94 21.01 -11.64
N SER A 206 13.61 20.32 -12.56
CA SER A 206 13.54 18.89 -12.79
C SER A 206 14.10 18.15 -11.58
N GLU A 207 13.32 18.16 -10.50
CA GLU A 207 13.46 17.30 -9.34
C GLU A 207 12.88 15.96 -9.79
N ALA A 208 13.61 15.29 -10.69
CA ALA A 208 13.43 13.88 -10.99
C ALA A 208 13.65 13.17 -9.66
N ALA A 209 12.54 12.98 -8.95
CA ALA A 209 12.48 12.28 -7.68
C ALA A 209 13.28 10.99 -7.86
N SER A 210 14.36 10.89 -7.12
CA SER A 210 15.19 9.69 -7.03
C SER A 210 14.32 8.59 -6.44
N VAL A 211 13.53 7.92 -7.29
CA VAL A 211 12.80 6.73 -6.91
C VAL A 211 13.84 5.77 -6.36
N SER A 212 13.74 5.46 -5.06
CA SER A 212 14.68 4.57 -4.39
C SER A 212 14.91 3.32 -5.23
N ILE A 213 16.17 2.90 -5.35
CA ILE A 213 16.59 1.71 -6.09
C ILE A 213 15.74 0.50 -5.66
N GLU A 214 15.38 0.42 -4.38
CA GLU A 214 14.52 -0.62 -3.81
C GLU A 214 13.13 -0.66 -4.45
N CYS A 215 12.49 0.49 -4.66
CA CYS A 215 11.18 0.58 -5.30
C CYS A 215 11.26 0.13 -6.77
N ARG A 216 12.33 0.50 -7.48
CA ARG A 216 12.54 0.09 -8.88
C ARG A 216 12.76 -1.42 -8.98
N LEU A 217 13.61 -2.00 -8.13
CA LEU A 217 13.85 -3.44 -8.08
C LEU A 217 12.59 -4.22 -7.69
N ALA A 218 11.81 -3.74 -6.73
CA ALA A 218 10.54 -4.37 -6.36
C ALA A 218 9.51 -4.36 -7.50
N ARG A 219 9.54 -3.34 -8.37
CA ARG A 219 8.72 -3.28 -9.58
C ARG A 219 9.19 -4.29 -10.62
N ILE A 220 10.49 -4.36 -10.89
CA ILE A 220 11.05 -5.33 -11.85
C ILE A 220 10.81 -6.76 -11.38
N GLN A 221 10.97 -7.03 -10.09
CA GLN A 221 10.67 -8.34 -9.50
C GLN A 221 9.21 -8.78 -9.74
N ARG A 222 8.25 -7.87 -9.52
CA ARG A 222 6.83 -8.15 -9.83
C ARG A 222 6.61 -8.44 -11.32
N LYS A 223 7.25 -7.67 -12.21
CA LYS A 223 7.18 -7.92 -13.66
C LYS A 223 7.73 -9.30 -14.02
N ILE A 224 8.88 -9.68 -13.44
CA ILE A 224 9.49 -11.01 -13.67
C ILE A 224 8.58 -12.13 -13.17
N ASP A 225 8.01 -12.02 -11.97
CA ASP A 225 7.13 -13.06 -11.43
C ASP A 225 5.85 -13.23 -12.26
N SER A 226 5.39 -12.18 -12.94
CA SER A 226 4.27 -12.23 -13.89
C SER A 226 4.66 -12.58 -15.34
N CYS A 227 5.96 -12.67 -15.64
CA CYS A 227 6.45 -12.82 -17.00
C CYS A 227 6.32 -14.27 -17.46
N THR A 228 5.63 -14.48 -18.58
CA THR A 228 5.53 -15.79 -19.25
C THR A 228 6.32 -15.82 -20.57
N SER A 229 6.56 -14.66 -21.19
CA SER A 229 7.25 -14.55 -22.49
C SER A 229 8.77 -14.48 -22.35
N PRO A 230 9.55 -15.26 -23.13
CA PRO A 230 11.01 -15.23 -23.08
C PRO A 230 11.58 -13.87 -23.53
N VAL A 231 10.98 -13.22 -24.52
CA VAL A 231 11.45 -11.90 -25.01
C VAL A 231 11.33 -10.82 -23.94
N GLN A 232 10.26 -10.87 -23.14
CA GLN A 232 10.09 -9.94 -22.02
C GLN A 232 11.08 -10.25 -20.89
N ALA A 233 11.34 -11.52 -20.61
CA ALA A 233 12.32 -11.93 -19.62
C ALA A 233 13.74 -11.42 -19.96
N GLU A 234 14.17 -11.49 -21.22
CA GLU A 234 15.44 -10.91 -21.68
C GLU A 234 15.50 -9.39 -21.46
N SER A 235 14.44 -8.67 -21.82
CA SER A 235 14.36 -7.22 -21.61
C SER A 235 14.43 -6.83 -20.13
N LEU A 236 13.76 -7.58 -19.25
CA LEU A 236 13.80 -7.36 -17.80
C LEU A 236 15.16 -7.68 -17.18
N LEU A 237 15.87 -8.69 -17.68
CA LEU A 237 17.27 -8.97 -17.28
C LEU A 237 18.21 -7.86 -17.73
N ALA A 238 18.03 -7.35 -18.94
CA ALA A 238 18.81 -6.22 -19.43
C ALA A 238 18.56 -4.96 -18.58
N GLU A 239 17.31 -4.68 -18.20
CA GLU A 239 16.96 -3.59 -17.28
C GLU A 239 17.66 -3.77 -15.93
N LEU A 240 17.61 -4.96 -15.33
CA LEU A 240 18.32 -5.28 -14.08
C LEU A 240 19.83 -5.11 -14.19
N SER A 241 20.42 -5.37 -15.35
CA SER A 241 21.87 -5.28 -15.57
C SER A 241 22.42 -3.86 -15.54
N ASN A 242 21.56 -2.88 -15.79
CA ASN A 242 21.89 -1.45 -15.73
C ASN A 242 21.79 -0.89 -14.31
N GLU A 243 21.18 -1.61 -13.37
CA GLU A 243 21.03 -1.16 -11.99
C GLU A 243 22.26 -1.51 -11.14
N GLN A 244 22.75 -0.54 -10.37
CA GLN A 244 23.80 -0.78 -9.37
C GLN A 244 23.19 -1.39 -8.12
N VAL A 245 23.07 -2.72 -8.11
CA VAL A 245 22.53 -3.46 -6.97
C VAL A 245 23.65 -3.74 -5.97
N THR A 246 23.55 -3.17 -4.77
CA THR A 246 24.46 -3.43 -3.66
C THR A 246 24.07 -4.71 -2.91
N SER A 247 25.00 -5.28 -2.12
CA SER A 247 24.75 -6.48 -1.30
C SER A 247 23.62 -6.29 -0.29
N GLU A 248 23.49 -5.11 0.30
CA GLU A 248 22.39 -4.77 1.23
C GLU A 248 21.03 -4.82 0.52
N VAL A 249 20.95 -4.23 -0.67
CA VAL A 249 19.73 -4.21 -1.48
C VAL A 249 19.37 -5.61 -2.00
N LEU A 250 20.36 -6.45 -2.32
CA LEU A 250 20.14 -7.85 -2.67
C LEU A 250 19.49 -8.64 -1.54
N LEU A 251 19.94 -8.42 -0.30
CA LEU A 251 19.41 -9.09 0.89
C LEU A 251 17.99 -8.60 1.24
N SER A 252 17.72 -7.30 1.08
CA SER A 252 16.40 -6.73 1.38
C SER A 252 15.34 -7.11 0.35
N THR A 253 15.66 -7.01 -0.94
CA THR A 253 14.69 -7.23 -2.04
C THR A 253 14.55 -8.70 -2.45
N ARG A 254 15.55 -9.54 -2.16
CA ARG A 254 15.63 -10.94 -2.62
C ARG A 254 15.60 -11.11 -4.15
N VAL A 255 15.97 -10.08 -4.91
CA VAL A 255 15.98 -10.12 -6.39
C VAL A 255 16.86 -11.26 -6.94
N GLY A 256 17.95 -11.61 -6.24
CA GLY A 256 18.81 -12.74 -6.61
C GLY A 256 18.10 -14.10 -6.62
N VAL A 257 17.10 -14.31 -5.76
CA VAL A 257 16.29 -15.54 -5.76
C VAL A 257 15.39 -15.59 -6.99
N THR A 258 14.80 -14.46 -7.34
CA THR A 258 13.93 -14.32 -8.53
C THR A 258 14.73 -14.56 -9.81
N VAL A 259 15.93 -14.00 -9.96
CA VAL A 259 16.80 -14.25 -11.13
C VAL A 259 17.22 -15.73 -11.21
N LYS A 260 17.57 -16.36 -10.08
CA LYS A 260 17.86 -17.82 -10.04
C LYS A 260 16.66 -18.67 -10.43
N ARG A 261 15.44 -18.29 -10.02
CA ARG A 261 14.21 -18.96 -10.45
C ARG A 261 14.01 -18.81 -11.95
N MET A 262 14.16 -17.59 -12.47
CA MET A 262 13.97 -17.31 -13.90
C MET A 262 14.95 -18.10 -14.77
N ARG A 263 16.22 -18.23 -14.35
CA ARG A 263 17.20 -19.12 -15.00
C ARG A 263 16.70 -20.56 -15.12
N LYS A 264 16.04 -21.09 -14.08
CA LYS A 264 15.49 -22.45 -14.09
C LYS A 264 14.27 -22.56 -14.98
N THR A 265 13.36 -21.59 -14.93
CA THR A 265 12.13 -21.56 -15.74
C THR A 265 12.44 -21.52 -17.23
N TYR A 266 13.42 -20.71 -17.62
CA TYR A 266 13.82 -20.51 -19.03
C TYR A 266 15.07 -21.31 -19.40
N ALA A 267 15.25 -22.51 -18.85
CA ALA A 267 16.44 -23.34 -19.10
C ALA A 267 16.63 -23.71 -20.59
N SER A 268 15.56 -23.70 -21.39
CA SER A 268 15.61 -23.91 -22.84
C SER A 268 16.11 -22.70 -23.65
N HIS A 269 16.26 -21.53 -23.01
CA HIS A 269 16.65 -20.28 -23.67
C HIS A 269 18.07 -19.86 -23.21
N PRO A 270 19.12 -20.19 -23.97
CA PRO A 270 20.50 -20.01 -23.53
C PRO A 270 20.88 -18.54 -23.31
N ALA A 271 20.27 -17.59 -24.03
CA ALA A 271 20.50 -16.16 -23.86
C ALA A 271 20.08 -15.68 -22.46
N ILE A 272 18.86 -16.05 -22.02
CA ILE A 272 18.33 -15.73 -20.68
C ILE A 272 19.21 -16.37 -19.59
N VAL A 273 19.59 -17.64 -19.78
CA VAL A 273 20.43 -18.35 -18.82
C VAL A 273 21.79 -17.66 -18.66
N THR A 274 22.43 -17.30 -19.77
CA THR A 274 23.74 -16.62 -19.78
C THR A 274 23.67 -15.26 -19.09
N GLN A 275 22.65 -14.45 -19.39
CA GLN A 275 22.45 -13.15 -18.73
C GLN A 275 22.20 -13.30 -17.22
N ALA A 276 21.32 -14.24 -16.84
CA ALA A 276 21.01 -14.49 -15.43
C ALA A 276 22.25 -14.96 -14.64
N GLU A 277 23.10 -15.81 -15.24
CA GLU A 277 24.35 -16.26 -14.63
C GLU A 277 25.39 -15.14 -14.50
N GLY A 278 25.49 -14.27 -15.51
CA GLY A 278 26.33 -13.09 -15.46
C GLY A 278 25.94 -12.15 -14.31
N LEU A 279 24.64 -11.91 -14.11
CA LEU A 279 24.13 -11.10 -13.00
C LEU A 279 24.40 -11.75 -11.64
N VAL A 280 24.10 -13.05 -11.49
CA VAL A 280 24.34 -13.76 -10.23
C VAL A 280 25.84 -13.77 -9.89
N SER A 281 26.72 -13.94 -10.87
CA SER A 281 28.16 -13.90 -10.67
C SER A 281 28.63 -12.51 -10.24
N ARG A 282 28.15 -11.45 -10.91
CA ARG A 282 28.45 -10.06 -10.55
C ARG A 282 28.01 -9.69 -9.13
N TRP A 283 26.87 -10.21 -8.69
CA TRP A 283 26.33 -9.97 -7.35
C TRP A 283 26.95 -10.84 -6.24
N THR A 284 27.70 -11.87 -6.62
CA THR A 284 28.38 -12.76 -5.66
C THR A 284 29.79 -12.28 -5.34
N GLN A 285 30.43 -11.56 -6.27
CA GLN A 285 31.72 -10.88 -6.07
C GLN A 285 31.56 -9.65 -5.18
#